data_AF-A0A7C2Q290-F1
#
_entry.id   AF-A0A7C2Q290-F1
#
_cell.length_a   1.000
_cell.length_b   1.000
_cell.length_c   1.000
_cell.angle_alpha   90.00
_cell.angle_beta   90.00
_cell.angle_gamma   90.00
#
_symmetry.space_group_name_H-M   'P 1'
#
loop_
_entity.id
_entity.type
_entity.pdbx_description
1 polymer ?
#
loop_
_entity_poly.entity_id
_entity_poly.type
_entity_poly.pdbx_seq_one_letter_code
_entity_poly.pdbx_strand_id
1 'polypeptide(L)'
;MGLIILFMIMIIIAFIAISQTIWLILNLWEFGDLFIRPFYYSLLGGLILAAIAFFRVDFKNRRSLTLWLISLILKFYRRAGYLELHDLDFSAYRLNMSRFLAWQVTKVLIGSLIFANSIFGLAVSAAFQGVDLGIQNIPELFALPFIPVSA
;
A
#
# COMPACT_ATOMS: atom_id res chain seq x y z
N MET A 1 26.09 29.07 -7.99
CA MET A 1 26.27 27.61 -7.99
C MET A 1 24.97 26.86 -7.74
N GLY A 2 24.23 27.12 -6.66
CA GLY A 2 22.96 26.43 -6.36
C GLY A 2 21.85 26.58 -7.42
N LEU A 3 21.71 27.77 -8.04
CA LEU A 3 20.69 28.00 -9.08
C LEU A 3 20.95 27.19 -10.37
N ILE A 4 22.23 27.01 -10.74
CA ILE A 4 22.64 26.23 -11.91
C ILE A 4 22.34 24.75 -11.68
N ILE A 5 22.62 24.25 -10.46
CA ILE A 5 22.31 22.86 -10.08
C ILE A 5 20.79 22.62 -10.10
N LEU A 6 20.00 23.56 -9.57
CA LEU A 6 18.53 23.46 -9.62
C LEU A 6 18.02 23.40 -11.06
N PHE A 7 18.55 24.27 -11.92
CA PHE A 7 18.17 24.30 -13.34
C PHE A 7 18.52 23.00 -14.06
N MET A 8 19.71 22.44 -13.78
CA MET A 8 20.13 21.16 -14.33
C MET A 8 19.22 20.00 -13.86
N ILE A 9 18.88 19.95 -12.57
CA ILE A 9 17.96 18.95 -12.03
C ILE A 9 16.58 19.06 -12.69
N MET A 10 16.09 20.27 -12.90
CA MET A 10 14.79 20.49 -13.56
C MET A 10 14.79 19.97 -15.00
N ILE A 11 15.86 20.20 -15.75
CA ILE A 11 16.01 19.67 -17.12
C ILE A 11 16.03 18.14 -17.11
N ILE A 12 16.78 17.53 -16.18
CA ILE A 12 16.86 16.06 -16.08
C ILE A 12 15.48 15.48 -15.77
N ILE A 13 14.76 16.04 -14.80
CA ILE A 13 13.41 15.59 -14.44
C ILE A 13 12.46 15.74 -15.63
N ALA A 14 12.52 16.86 -16.35
CA ALA A 14 11.69 17.08 -17.53
C ALA A 14 11.97 16.04 -18.63
N PHE A 15 13.24 15.73 -18.90
CA PHE A 15 13.61 14.73 -19.90
C PHE A 15 13.13 13.32 -19.52
N ILE A 16 13.31 12.93 -18.25
CA ILE A 16 12.79 11.67 -17.72
C ILE A 16 11.26 11.64 -17.88
N ALA A 17 10.55 12.70 -17.47
CA ALA A 17 9.10 12.75 -17.55
C ALA A 17 8.58 12.61 -18.99
N ILE A 18 9.22 13.29 -19.95
CA ILE A 18 8.87 13.18 -21.38
C ILE A 18 9.11 11.75 -21.88
N SER A 19 10.28 11.17 -21.57
CA SER A 19 10.62 9.80 -21.99
C SER A 19 9.62 8.77 -21.43
N GLN A 20 9.29 8.86 -20.15
CA GLN A 20 8.30 7.96 -19.52
C GLN A 20 6.90 8.15 -20.09
N THR A 21 6.51 9.40 -20.40
CA THR A 21 5.20 9.71 -20.99
C THR A 21 5.07 9.14 -22.40
N ILE A 22 6.10 9.30 -23.24
CA ILE A 22 6.10 8.73 -24.59
C ILE A 22 6.02 7.20 -24.51
N TRP A 23 6.84 6.57 -23.65
CA TRP A 23 6.81 5.12 -23.44
C TRP A 23 5.41 4.65 -23.04
N LEU A 24 4.78 5.33 -22.07
CA LEU A 24 3.45 4.96 -21.59
C LEU A 24 2.39 5.13 -22.67
N ILE A 25 2.37 6.25 -23.39
CA ILE A 25 1.39 6.52 -24.44
C ILE A 25 1.54 5.53 -25.61
N LEU A 26 2.76 5.26 -26.06
CA LEU A 26 2.99 4.32 -27.17
C LEU A 26 2.58 2.89 -26.79
N ASN A 27 2.90 2.43 -25.57
CA ASN A 27 2.46 1.11 -25.13
C ASN A 27 0.94 1.02 -24.94
N LEU A 28 0.31 2.09 -24.43
CA LEU A 28 -1.15 2.15 -24.34
C LEU A 28 -1.81 2.09 -25.71
N TRP A 29 -1.23 2.75 -26.71
CA TRP A 29 -1.79 2.77 -28.06
C TRP A 29 -1.60 1.44 -28.81
N GLU A 30 -0.40 0.85 -28.71
CA GLU A 30 -0.06 -0.42 -29.38
C GLU A 30 -0.76 -1.62 -28.73
N PHE A 31 -0.73 -1.72 -27.40
CA PHE A 31 -1.15 -2.94 -26.69
C PHE A 31 -2.49 -2.79 -25.97
N GLY A 32 -2.98 -1.57 -25.76
CA GLY A 32 -4.25 -1.30 -25.08
C GLY A 32 -4.39 -2.13 -23.80
N ASP A 33 -5.46 -2.91 -23.73
CA ASP A 33 -5.79 -3.77 -22.59
C ASP A 33 -4.65 -4.68 -22.12
N LEU A 34 -3.82 -5.22 -23.02
CA LEU A 34 -2.70 -6.09 -22.65
C LEU A 34 -1.68 -5.35 -21.77
N PHE A 35 -1.50 -4.06 -22.01
CA PHE A 35 -0.60 -3.22 -21.21
C PHE A 35 -1.24 -2.80 -19.88
N ILE A 36 -2.54 -2.46 -19.83
CA ILE A 36 -3.21 -2.05 -18.59
C ILE A 36 -3.41 -3.21 -17.61
N ARG A 37 -3.72 -4.43 -18.11
CA ARG A 37 -4.12 -5.58 -17.27
C ARG A 37 -3.16 -5.86 -16.11
N PRO A 38 -1.82 -5.96 -16.30
CA PRO A 38 -0.91 -6.17 -15.19
C PRO A 38 -1.00 -5.07 -14.12
N PHE A 39 -1.15 -3.81 -14.51
CA PHE A 39 -1.31 -2.70 -13.55
C PHE A 39 -2.64 -2.78 -12.80
N TYR A 40 -3.73 -3.08 -13.51
CA TYR A 40 -5.05 -3.26 -12.92
C TYR A 40 -5.03 -4.36 -11.86
N TYR A 41 -4.55 -5.56 -12.22
CA TYR A 41 -4.47 -6.67 -11.26
C TYR A 41 -3.46 -6.38 -10.14
N SER A 42 -2.34 -5.73 -10.44
CA SER A 42 -1.36 -5.36 -9.42
C SER A 42 -1.94 -4.43 -8.36
N LEU A 43 -2.67 -3.39 -8.81
CA LEU A 43 -3.34 -2.45 -7.91
C LEU A 43 -4.47 -3.13 -7.13
N LEU A 44 -5.29 -3.97 -7.79
CA LEU A 44 -6.37 -4.70 -7.15
C LEU A 44 -5.83 -5.64 -6.06
N GLY A 45 -4.80 -6.43 -6.40
CA GLY A 45 -4.15 -7.33 -5.45
C GLY A 45 -3.53 -6.57 -4.28
N GLY A 46 -2.84 -5.46 -4.57
CA GLY A 46 -2.26 -4.59 -3.56
C GLY A 46 -3.31 -3.99 -2.63
N LEU A 47 -4.43 -3.48 -3.15
CA LEU A 47 -5.52 -2.93 -2.34
C LEU A 47 -6.10 -3.96 -1.38
N ILE A 48 -6.35 -5.18 -1.85
CA ILE A 48 -6.92 -6.25 -1.03
C ILE A 48 -5.93 -6.69 0.05
N LEU A 49 -4.68 -6.96 -0.31
CA LEU A 49 -3.63 -7.34 0.65
C LEU A 49 -3.38 -6.23 1.68
N ALA A 50 -3.32 -4.98 1.24
CA ALA A 50 -3.15 -3.83 2.14
C ALA A 50 -4.35 -3.64 3.08
N ALA A 51 -5.57 -3.85 2.58
CA ALA A 51 -6.76 -3.83 3.42
C ALA A 51 -6.69 -4.92 4.51
N ILE A 52 -6.36 -6.15 4.14
CA ILE A 52 -6.25 -7.26 5.10
C ILE A 52 -5.12 -7.01 6.11
N ALA A 53 -3.96 -6.52 5.66
CA ALA A 53 -2.78 -6.34 6.51
C ALA A 53 -2.87 -5.12 7.44
N PHE A 54 -3.41 -3.99 6.95
CA PHE A 54 -3.33 -2.71 7.67
C PHE A 54 -4.65 -2.19 8.22
N PHE A 55 -5.79 -2.58 7.66
CA PHE A 55 -7.07 -2.06 8.09
C PHE A 55 -7.44 -2.63 9.46
N ARG A 56 -7.40 -1.79 10.50
CA ARG A 56 -7.77 -2.20 11.86
C ARG A 56 -9.20 -1.79 12.20
N VAL A 57 -9.95 -2.73 12.76
CA VAL A 57 -11.36 -2.56 13.18
C VAL A 57 -11.50 -2.03 14.62
N ASP A 58 -10.40 -1.59 15.27
CA ASP A 58 -10.45 -1.04 16.64
C ASP A 58 -11.00 0.40 16.68
N PHE A 59 -12.31 0.52 16.45
CA PHE A 59 -13.07 1.76 16.50
C PHE A 59 -13.34 2.26 17.94
N LYS A 60 -13.08 1.42 18.95
CA LYS A 60 -13.33 1.76 20.36
C LYS A 60 -12.19 2.63 20.90
N ASN A 61 -10.95 2.19 20.74
CA ASN A 61 -9.78 2.92 21.21
C ASN A 61 -9.34 4.01 20.23
N ARG A 62 -9.47 3.79 18.91
CA ARG A 62 -9.09 4.77 17.84
C ARG A 62 -7.67 5.34 17.99
N ARG A 63 -6.77 4.56 18.59
CA ARG A 63 -5.37 4.96 18.80
C ARG A 63 -4.57 4.58 17.56
N SER A 64 -3.62 5.43 17.20
CA SER A 64 -2.73 5.20 16.06
C SER A 64 -1.31 5.60 16.44
N LEU A 65 -0.42 4.61 16.53
CA LEU A 65 0.98 4.84 16.89
C LEU A 65 1.67 5.75 15.87
N THR A 66 1.37 5.57 14.59
CA THR A 66 1.98 6.34 13.50
C THR A 66 1.61 7.82 13.55
N LEU A 67 0.31 8.13 13.70
CA LEU A 67 -0.14 9.53 13.80
C LEU A 67 0.24 10.18 15.13
N TRP A 68 0.28 9.40 16.20
CA TRP A 68 0.83 9.86 17.47
C TRP A 68 2.31 10.23 17.32
N LEU A 69 3.13 9.35 16.74
CA LEU A 69 4.55 9.60 16.50
C LEU A 69 4.78 10.82 15.59
N ILE A 70 4.02 10.93 14.49
CA ILE A 70 4.07 12.12 13.61
C ILE A 70 3.72 13.38 14.41
N SER A 71 2.67 13.34 15.23
CA SER A 71 2.29 14.49 16.05
C SER A 71 3.37 14.88 17.08
N LEU A 72 4.09 13.89 17.61
CA LEU A 72 5.19 14.07 18.55
C LEU A 72 6.40 14.71 17.86
N ILE A 73 6.79 14.23 16.67
CA ILE A 73 7.86 14.81 15.86
C ILE A 73 7.51 16.26 15.45
N LEU A 74 6.26 16.51 15.02
CA LEU A 74 5.81 17.85 14.66
C LEU A 74 5.82 18.81 15.86
N LYS A 75 5.41 18.35 17.04
CA LYS A 75 5.47 19.15 18.28
C LYS A 75 6.92 19.44 18.67
N PHE A 76 7.80 18.43 18.62
CA PHE A 76 9.23 18.57 18.90
C PHE A 76 9.87 19.64 18.02
N TYR A 77 9.59 19.60 16.71
CA TYR A 77 10.11 20.58 15.75
C TYR A 77 9.55 21.99 16.02
N ARG A 78 8.23 22.11 16.23
CA ARG A 78 7.58 23.42 16.48
C ARG A 78 8.01 24.07 17.79
N ARG A 79 8.33 23.28 18.81
CA ARG A 79 8.73 23.75 20.14
C ARG A 79 10.25 23.76 20.32
N ALA A 80 11.02 23.71 19.25
CA ALA A 80 12.49 23.80 19.27
C ALA A 80 13.16 22.83 20.27
N GLY A 81 12.63 21.60 20.39
CA GLY A 81 13.22 20.54 21.22
C GLY A 81 12.57 20.32 22.59
N TYR A 82 11.59 21.12 22.99
CA TYR A 82 10.88 20.93 24.27
C TYR A 82 9.65 20.02 24.11
N LEU A 83 9.63 18.92 24.86
CA LEU A 83 8.50 18.00 25.00
C LEU A 83 8.11 17.86 26.47
N GLU A 84 6.82 17.88 26.75
CA GLU A 84 6.29 17.63 28.08
C GLU A 84 6.07 16.12 28.29
N LEU A 85 6.14 15.65 29.54
CA LEU A 85 5.87 14.25 29.88
C LEU A 85 4.47 13.79 29.44
N HIS A 86 3.49 14.71 29.42
CA HIS A 86 2.15 14.44 28.94
C HIS A 86 2.09 14.18 27.43
N ASP A 87 2.96 14.79 26.63
CA ASP A 87 3.00 14.56 25.17
C ASP A 87 3.51 13.15 24.81
N LEU A 88 4.23 12.50 25.73
CA LEU A 88 4.73 11.14 25.59
C LEU A 88 3.69 10.07 25.94
N ASP A 89 2.54 10.45 26.51
CA ASP A 89 1.51 9.49 26.89
C ASP A 89 0.67 9.05 25.67
N PHE A 90 1.01 7.86 25.13
CA PHE A 90 0.25 7.24 24.04
C PHE A 90 -1.16 6.82 24.46
N SER A 91 -1.39 6.52 25.74
CA SER A 91 -2.71 6.07 26.20
C SER A 91 -3.74 7.20 26.18
N ALA A 92 -3.31 8.43 26.39
CA ALA A 92 -4.14 9.62 26.26
C ALA A 92 -4.48 9.96 24.80
N TYR A 93 -3.68 9.49 23.84
CA TYR A 93 -3.86 9.85 22.43
C TYR A 93 -5.07 9.16 21.81
N ARG A 94 -6.08 9.95 21.42
CA ARG A 94 -7.29 9.45 20.76
C ARG A 94 -7.61 10.29 19.54
N LEU A 95 -7.83 9.63 18.41
CA LEU A 95 -8.26 10.30 17.19
C LEU A 95 -9.78 10.50 17.18
N ASN A 96 -10.19 11.60 16.55
CA ASN A 96 -11.57 11.77 16.11
C ASN A 96 -11.91 10.66 15.09
N MET A 97 -13.17 10.21 15.06
CA MET A 97 -13.62 9.11 14.21
C MET A 97 -13.31 9.35 12.73
N SER A 98 -13.60 10.54 12.22
CA SER A 98 -13.34 10.89 10.81
C SER A 98 -11.84 10.86 10.48
N ARG A 99 -10.99 11.36 11.38
CA ARG A 99 -9.52 11.32 11.21
C ARG A 99 -8.98 9.90 11.27
N PHE A 100 -9.54 9.06 12.15
CA PHE A 100 -9.17 7.66 12.24
C PHE A 100 -9.53 6.91 10.96
N LEU A 101 -10.76 7.06 10.45
CA LEU A 101 -11.19 6.43 9.20
C LEU A 101 -10.36 6.91 8.00
N ALA A 102 -10.17 8.21 7.86
CA ALA A 102 -9.31 8.77 6.83
C ALA A 102 -7.91 8.16 6.91
N TRP A 103 -7.36 8.02 8.12
CA TRP A 103 -6.06 7.39 8.33
C TRP A 103 -6.02 5.91 7.95
N GLN A 104 -7.06 5.13 8.26
CA GLN A 104 -7.12 3.72 7.83
C GLN A 104 -7.13 3.62 6.30
N VAL A 105 -7.93 4.46 5.62
CA VAL A 105 -7.95 4.51 4.14
C VAL A 105 -6.58 4.91 3.59
N THR A 106 -5.94 5.94 4.15
CA THR A 106 -4.60 6.35 3.74
C THR A 106 -3.58 5.22 3.88
N LYS A 107 -3.62 4.45 4.97
CA LYS A 107 -2.74 3.28 5.12
C LYS A 107 -2.97 2.23 4.05
N VAL A 108 -4.23 1.95 3.71
CA VAL A 108 -4.55 0.98 2.67
C VAL A 108 -4.06 1.46 1.31
N LEU A 109 -4.25 2.74 0.97
CA LEU A 109 -3.76 3.32 -0.29
C LEU A 109 -2.24 3.34 -0.39
N ILE A 110 -1.52 3.66 0.69
CA ILE A 110 -0.06 3.59 0.71
C ILE A 110 0.38 2.12 0.65
N GLY A 111 -0.26 1.26 1.43
CA GLY A 111 0.02 -0.16 1.47
C GLY A 111 -0.24 -0.86 0.15
N SER A 112 -1.21 -0.40 -0.63
CA SER A 112 -1.53 -1.03 -1.92
C SER A 112 -0.43 -0.88 -2.94
N LEU A 113 0.37 0.19 -2.85
CA LEU A 113 1.56 0.35 -3.68
C LEU A 113 2.69 -0.59 -3.23
N ILE A 114 2.79 -0.87 -1.93
CA ILE A 114 3.81 -1.77 -1.36
C ILE A 114 3.47 -3.23 -1.64
N PHE A 115 2.20 -3.60 -1.52
CA PHE A 115 1.71 -4.96 -1.76
C PHE A 115 1.23 -5.21 -3.19
N ALA A 116 1.54 -4.30 -4.12
CA ALA A 116 1.13 -4.38 -5.51
C ALA A 116 1.57 -5.72 -6.13
N ASN A 117 0.61 -6.58 -6.47
CA ASN A 117 0.88 -7.93 -6.93
C ASN A 117 -0.14 -8.39 -7.99
N SER A 118 0.33 -8.51 -9.22
CA SER A 118 -0.51 -8.82 -10.38
C SER A 118 -1.03 -10.26 -10.38
N ILE A 119 -0.23 -11.22 -9.90
CA ILE A 119 -0.62 -12.64 -9.85
C ILE A 119 -1.75 -12.83 -8.85
N PHE A 120 -1.61 -12.26 -7.65
CA PHE A 120 -2.63 -12.34 -6.62
C PHE A 120 -3.93 -11.64 -7.07
N GLY A 121 -3.83 -10.43 -7.63
CA GLY A 121 -5.01 -9.73 -8.13
C GLY A 121 -5.71 -10.47 -9.27
N LEU A 122 -4.95 -11.13 -10.15
CA LEU A 122 -5.51 -11.99 -11.19
C LEU A 122 -6.23 -13.20 -10.58
N ALA A 123 -5.61 -13.89 -9.62
CA ALA A 123 -6.22 -15.02 -8.94
C ALA A 123 -7.52 -14.64 -8.22
N VAL A 124 -7.54 -13.50 -7.51
CA VAL A 124 -8.76 -12.98 -6.87
C VAL A 124 -9.84 -12.66 -7.90
N SER A 125 -9.47 -11.99 -9.00
CA SER A 125 -10.42 -11.70 -10.07
C SER A 125 -10.99 -12.97 -10.71
N ALA A 126 -10.16 -14.01 -10.89
CA ALA A 126 -10.59 -15.30 -11.43
C ALA A 126 -11.52 -16.04 -10.45
N ALA A 127 -11.22 -16.02 -9.15
CA ALA A 127 -12.11 -16.59 -8.13
C ALA A 127 -13.50 -15.95 -8.14
N PHE A 128 -13.59 -14.62 -8.28
CA PHE A 128 -14.88 -13.93 -8.39
C PHE A 128 -15.66 -14.30 -9.67
N GLN A 129 -14.96 -14.77 -10.71
CA GLN A 129 -15.58 -15.28 -11.94
C GLN A 129 -15.98 -16.77 -11.84
N GLY A 130 -15.76 -17.40 -10.68
CA GLY A 130 -16.09 -18.81 -10.46
C GLY A 130 -15.00 -19.78 -10.94
N VAL A 131 -13.80 -19.29 -11.25
CA VAL A 131 -12.66 -20.17 -11.53
C VAL A 131 -12.23 -20.85 -10.23
N ASP A 132 -12.14 -22.18 -10.25
CA ASP A 132 -11.59 -22.94 -9.14
C ASP A 132 -10.07 -22.69 -9.04
N LEU A 133 -9.65 -22.10 -7.91
CA LEU A 133 -8.24 -21.83 -7.64
C LEU A 133 -7.50 -23.03 -7.05
N GLY A 134 -8.18 -24.16 -6.82
CA GLY A 134 -7.57 -25.33 -6.19
C GLY A 134 -7.23 -25.09 -4.72
N ILE A 135 -7.97 -24.22 -4.01
CA ILE A 135 -7.75 -23.92 -2.59
C ILE A 135 -7.87 -25.20 -1.75
N GLN A 136 -8.71 -26.13 -2.18
CA GLN A 136 -8.87 -27.47 -1.62
C GLN A 136 -7.57 -28.28 -1.61
N ASN A 137 -6.61 -27.98 -2.49
CA ASN A 137 -5.32 -28.67 -2.57
C ASN A 137 -4.24 -28.02 -1.70
N ILE A 138 -4.52 -26.88 -1.03
CA ILE A 138 -3.55 -26.23 -0.14
C ILE A 138 -3.10 -27.15 1.00
N PRO A 139 -3.98 -27.92 1.68
CA PRO A 139 -3.56 -28.88 2.69
C PRO A 139 -2.59 -29.95 2.14
N GLU A 140 -2.74 -30.35 0.87
CA GLU A 140 -1.85 -31.33 0.24
C GLU A 140 -0.42 -30.81 0.07
N LEU A 141 -0.23 -29.48 -0.06
CA LEU A 141 1.11 -28.87 -0.08
C LEU A 141 1.86 -29.00 1.25
N PHE A 142 1.11 -29.17 2.35
CA PHE A 142 1.66 -29.41 3.69
C PHE A 142 1.67 -30.89 4.06
N ALA A 143 1.12 -31.77 3.21
CA ALA A 143 1.18 -33.20 3.42
C ALA A 143 2.62 -33.68 3.20
N LEU A 144 3.12 -34.45 4.16
CA LEU A 144 4.42 -35.10 4.01
C LEU A 144 4.29 -36.21 2.94
N PRO A 145 5.29 -36.38 2.05
CA PRO A 145 5.21 -37.27 0.89
C PRO A 145 5.13 -38.78 1.23
N PHE A 146 4.99 -39.15 2.52
CA PHE A 146 5.07 -40.53 3.00
C PHE A 146 3.83 -41.00 3.77
N ILE A 147 2.76 -40.20 3.84
CA ILE A 147 1.50 -40.65 4.46
C ILE A 147 0.45 -40.79 3.36
N PRO A 148 -0.02 -42.01 3.03
CA PRO A 148 -1.18 -42.15 2.16
C PRO A 148 -2.39 -41.57 2.88
N VAL A 149 -2.93 -40.47 2.36
CA VAL A 149 -4.26 -39.98 2.73
C VAL A 149 -5.24 -40.99 2.12
N SER A 150 -5.56 -42.03 2.89
CA SER A 150 -6.68 -42.90 2.57
C SER A 150 -7.95 -42.10 2.81
N ALA A 151 -8.77 -42.02 1.76
CA ALA A 151 -10.03 -41.30 1.67
C ALA A 151 -11.09 -41.81 2.66
#